data_AF-A0A1V6HKN4-F1
#
_entry.id   AF-A0A1V6HKN4-F1
#
_cell.length_a   1.000
_cell.length_b   1.000
_cell.length_c   1.000
_cell.angle_alpha   90.00
_cell.angle_beta   90.00
_cell.angle_gamma   90.00
#
_symmetry.space_group_name_H-M   'P 1'
#
loop_
_entity.id
_entity.type
_entity.pdbx_description
1 polymer ?
#
loop_
_entity_poly.entity_id
_entity_poly.type
_entity_poly.pdbx_seq_one_letter_code
_entity_poly.pdbx_strand_id
1 'polypeptide(L)'
;MEVAKVFADGFEDVLAFTAFPREQWHQIGSNNPQERLNKEIRHRTDVVGIFPNRAAIVRLAGALLAEQHDELAIGHRYFSQESVAQLNPELKPAPDRSAQLLPAA
;
A
#
# COMPACT_ATOMS: atom_id res chain seq x y z
N MET A 1 -26.05 -15.84 -9.29
CA MET A 1 -26.66 -15.61 -7.96
C MET A 1 -25.60 -15.39 -6.88
N GLU A 2 -24.46 -16.09 -6.90
CA GLU A 2 -23.39 -15.97 -5.90
C GLU A 2 -22.71 -14.59 -5.85
N VAL A 3 -22.36 -14.00 -7.00
CA VAL A 3 -21.72 -12.66 -7.06
C VAL A 3 -22.60 -11.58 -6.43
N ALA A 4 -23.91 -11.61 -6.71
CA ALA A 4 -24.86 -10.65 -6.14
C ALA A 4 -24.96 -10.80 -4.61
N LYS A 5 -24.84 -12.04 -4.10
CA LYS A 5 -24.82 -12.30 -2.67
C LYS A 5 -23.56 -11.77 -2.01
N VAL A 6 -22.38 -12.03 -2.58
CA VAL A 6 -21.11 -11.49 -2.06
C VAL A 6 -21.13 -9.96 -2.02
N PHE A 7 -21.69 -9.31 -3.05
CA PHE A 7 -21.83 -7.86 -3.06
C PHE A 7 -22.81 -7.35 -1.99
N ALA A 8 -23.95 -8.01 -1.82
CA ALA A 8 -24.93 -7.65 -0.79
C ALA A 8 -24.36 -7.79 0.63
N ASP A 9 -23.59 -8.87 0.88
CA ASP A 9 -22.98 -9.15 2.18
C ASP A 9 -21.86 -8.14 2.51
N GLY A 10 -21.13 -7.63 1.50
CA GLY A 10 -20.02 -6.67 1.65
C GLY A 10 -20.37 -5.21 1.33
N PHE A 11 -21.65 -4.87 1.20
CA PHE A 11 -22.08 -3.54 0.74
C PHE A 11 -21.53 -2.38 1.59
N GLU A 12 -21.61 -2.53 2.92
CA GLU A 12 -21.10 -1.53 3.87
C GLU A 12 -19.57 -1.39 3.77
N ASP A 13 -18.84 -2.50 3.61
CA ASP A 13 -17.38 -2.48 3.47
C ASP A 13 -16.94 -1.76 2.20
N VAL A 14 -17.66 -1.98 1.09
CA VAL A 14 -17.39 -1.32 -0.20
C VAL A 14 -17.64 0.19 -0.11
N LEU A 15 -18.58 0.65 0.72
CA LEU A 15 -18.90 2.06 0.89
C LEU A 15 -18.18 2.74 2.04
N ALA A 16 -17.39 2.02 2.83
CA ALA A 16 -16.67 2.58 3.99
C ALA A 16 -15.80 3.80 3.63
N PHE A 17 -15.27 3.87 2.40
CA PHE A 17 -14.48 5.02 1.95
C PHE A 17 -15.27 6.34 1.91
N THR A 18 -16.61 6.29 1.86
CA THR A 18 -17.47 7.48 1.82
C THR A 18 -17.49 8.25 3.13
N ALA A 19 -16.99 7.66 4.22
CA ALA A 19 -16.80 8.34 5.50
C ALA A 19 -15.65 9.36 5.49
N PHE A 20 -14.78 9.33 4.47
CA PHE A 20 -13.67 10.26 4.31
C PHE A 20 -14.05 11.47 3.43
N PRO A 21 -13.29 12.57 3.44
CA PRO A 21 -13.57 13.70 2.55
C PRO A 21 -13.45 13.28 1.07
N ARG A 22 -14.21 13.97 0.23
CA ARG A 22 -14.43 13.56 -1.17
C ARG A 22 -13.15 13.60 -2.02
N GLU A 23 -12.20 14.44 -1.65
CA GLU A 23 -10.90 14.57 -2.31
C GLU A 23 -10.08 13.25 -2.24
N GLN A 24 -10.29 12.45 -1.19
CA GLN A 24 -9.55 11.21 -0.94
C GLN A 24 -10.24 9.95 -1.47
N TRP A 25 -11.51 10.04 -1.92
CA TRP A 25 -12.29 8.88 -2.34
C TRP A 25 -11.62 8.05 -3.43
N HIS A 26 -11.04 8.70 -4.45
CA HIS A 26 -10.37 8.00 -5.55
C HIS A 26 -9.14 7.20 -5.08
N GLN A 27 -8.45 7.68 -4.04
CA GLN A 27 -7.27 7.03 -3.50
C GLN A 27 -7.65 5.88 -2.56
N ILE A 28 -8.65 6.10 -1.69
CA ILE A 28 -9.10 5.11 -0.69
C ILE A 28 -9.92 3.98 -1.32
N GLY A 29 -10.79 4.30 -2.27
CA GLY A 29 -11.63 3.31 -2.96
C GLY A 29 -10.89 2.49 -4.03
N SER A 30 -9.60 2.76 -4.27
CA SER A 30 -8.80 2.04 -5.26
C SER A 30 -7.96 0.94 -4.59
N ASN A 31 -7.99 -0.26 -5.18
CA ASN A 31 -7.11 -1.37 -4.79
C ASN A 31 -5.80 -1.43 -5.61
N ASN A 32 -5.57 -0.48 -6.52
CA ASN A 32 -4.43 -0.49 -7.45
C ASN A 32 -3.04 -0.62 -6.78
N PRO A 33 -2.75 0.04 -5.64
CA PRO A 33 -1.48 -0.19 -4.92
C PRO A 33 -1.30 -1.64 -4.47
N GLN A 34 -2.36 -2.25 -3.94
CA GLN A 34 -2.35 -3.63 -3.48
C GLN A 34 -2.21 -4.59 -4.66
N GLU A 35 -2.91 -4.36 -5.76
CA GLU A 35 -2.79 -5.15 -6.98
C GLU A 35 -1.38 -5.09 -7.57
N ARG A 36 -0.77 -3.89 -7.61
CA ARG A 36 0.61 -3.72 -8.07
C ARG A 36 1.59 -4.49 -7.19
N LEU A 37 1.50 -4.34 -5.88
CA LEU A 37 2.34 -5.06 -4.93
C LEU A 37 2.18 -6.58 -5.06
N ASN A 38 0.94 -7.07 -5.18
CA ASN A 38 0.66 -8.50 -5.37
C ASN A 38 1.24 -9.02 -6.68
N LYS A 39 1.20 -8.22 -7.75
CA LYS A 39 1.80 -8.58 -9.04
C LYS A 39 3.32 -8.67 -8.93
N GLU A 40 3.96 -7.77 -8.20
CA GLU A 40 5.41 -7.79 -8.00
C GLU A 40 5.85 -8.95 -7.11
N ILE A 41 5.11 -9.24 -6.03
CA ILE A 41 5.33 -10.44 -5.20
C ILE A 41 5.28 -11.68 -6.10
N ARG A 42 4.21 -11.82 -6.90
CA ARG A 42 4.05 -12.94 -7.83
C ARG A 42 5.24 -13.03 -8.79
N HIS A 43 5.60 -11.93 -9.45
CA HIS A 43 6.70 -11.90 -10.41
C HIS A 43 8.02 -12.36 -9.80
N ARG A 44 8.39 -11.84 -8.62
CA ARG A 44 9.65 -12.22 -7.95
C ARG A 44 9.62 -13.64 -7.40
N THR A 45 8.46 -14.14 -6.96
CA THR A 45 8.33 -15.54 -6.55
C THR A 45 8.37 -16.51 -7.72
N ASP A 46 7.85 -16.12 -8.88
CA ASP A 46 7.85 -16.94 -10.10
C ASP A 46 9.28 -17.19 -10.61
N VAL A 47 10.19 -16.22 -10.45
CA VAL A 47 11.61 -16.37 -10.79
C VAL A 47 12.30 -17.44 -9.95
N VAL A 48 11.95 -17.56 -8.67
CA VAL A 48 12.53 -18.57 -7.77
C VAL A 48 11.91 -19.95 -8.00
N GLY A 49 10.60 -20.00 -8.28
CA GLY A 49 9.85 -21.23 -8.54
C GLY A 49 9.62 -22.10 -7.29
N ILE A 50 10.68 -22.65 -6.69
CA ILE A 50 10.64 -23.50 -5.49
C ILE A 50 11.55 -22.95 -4.41
N PHE A 51 11.00 -22.75 -3.20
CA PHE A 51 11.75 -22.27 -2.05
C PHE A 51 12.22 -23.43 -1.17
N PRO A 52 13.45 -23.37 -0.61
CA PRO A 52 14.01 -24.42 0.24
C PRO A 52 13.35 -24.51 1.63
N ASN A 53 12.66 -23.46 2.09
CA ASN A 53 11.88 -23.42 3.31
C ASN A 53 10.99 -22.15 3.36
N ARG A 54 10.07 -22.11 4.32
CA ARG A 54 9.17 -20.96 4.55
C ARG A 54 9.91 -19.67 4.88
N ALA A 55 11.06 -19.74 5.56
CA ALA A 55 11.80 -18.54 5.91
C ALA A 55 12.40 -17.85 4.68
N ALA A 56 12.73 -18.60 3.63
CA ALA A 56 13.26 -18.04 2.38
C ALA A 56 12.24 -17.16 1.65
N ILE A 57 10.98 -17.61 1.52
CA ILE A 57 9.92 -16.79 0.89
C ILE A 57 9.59 -15.55 1.73
N VAL A 58 9.59 -15.67 3.06
CA VAL A 58 9.38 -14.52 3.95
C VAL A 58 10.47 -13.48 3.78
N ARG A 59 11.74 -13.89 3.62
CA ARG A 59 12.84 -12.96 3.36
C ARG A 59 12.70 -12.25 2.00
N LEU A 60 12.31 -12.97 0.95
CA LEU A 60 12.10 -12.37 -0.37
C LEU A 60 10.96 -11.34 -0.34
N ALA A 61 9.80 -11.73 0.20
CA ALA A 61 8.65 -10.82 0.33
C ALA A 61 8.98 -9.63 1.25
N GLY A 62 9.71 -9.87 2.35
CA GLY A 62 10.15 -8.81 3.26
C GLY A 62 11.11 -7.82 2.59
N ALA A 63 12.07 -8.30 1.79
CA ALA A 63 12.96 -7.43 1.03
C ALA A 63 12.21 -6.58 0.01
N LEU A 64 11.25 -7.16 -0.71
CA LEU A 64 10.40 -6.43 -1.65
C LEU A 64 9.55 -5.36 -0.95
N LEU A 65 8.98 -5.68 0.21
CA LEU A 65 8.20 -4.71 1.00
C LEU A 65 9.07 -3.56 1.51
N ALA A 66 10.32 -3.83 1.89
CA ALA A 66 11.27 -2.79 2.29
C ALA A 66 11.63 -1.87 1.11
N GLU A 67 11.93 -2.43 -0.06
CA GLU A 67 12.17 -1.66 -1.29
C GLU A 67 10.97 -0.78 -1.65
N GLN A 68 9.75 -1.33 -1.61
CA GLN A 68 8.55 -0.56 -1.90
C GLN A 68 8.31 0.56 -0.86
N HIS A 69 8.64 0.32 0.40
CA HIS A 69 8.57 1.33 1.46
C HIS A 69 9.54 2.48 1.21
N ASP A 70 10.79 2.17 0.85
CA ASP A 70 11.81 3.17 0.56
C ASP A 70 11.44 4.02 -0.66
N GLU A 71 10.92 3.40 -1.72
CA GLU A 71 10.38 4.12 -2.90
C GLU A 71 9.25 5.08 -2.53
N LEU A 72 8.32 4.66 -1.67
CA LEU A 72 7.23 5.52 -1.19
C LEU A 72 7.71 6.64 -0.26
N ALA A 73 8.81 6.42 0.46
CA ALA A 73 9.42 7.41 1.34
C ALA A 73 10.19 8.49 0.55
N ILE A 74 10.79 8.13 -0.58
CA ILE A 74 11.60 9.00 -1.43
C ILE A 74 10.75 9.66 -2.55
N GLY A 75 9.72 8.99 -3.06
CA GLY A 75 8.95 9.37 -4.25
C GLY A 75 7.50 9.81 -4.04
N HIS A 76 6.61 9.43 -4.97
CA HIS A 76 5.19 9.82 -5.03
C HIS A 76 4.39 9.22 -3.87
N ARG A 77 4.30 9.96 -2.75
CA ARG A 77 3.36 9.63 -1.68
C ARG A 77 1.93 9.57 -2.25
N TYR A 78 1.25 8.44 -2.02
CA TYR A 78 -0.12 8.24 -2.47
C TYR A 78 -1.11 9.23 -1.84
N PHE A 79 -0.77 9.74 -0.65
CA PHE A 79 -1.42 10.85 0.03
C PHE A 79 -0.39 11.94 0.35
N SER A 80 -0.70 13.20 0.06
CA SER A 80 0.11 14.33 0.52
C SER A 80 0.02 14.47 2.04
N GLN A 81 1.01 15.12 2.67
CA GLN A 81 0.95 15.38 4.12
C GLN A 81 -0.29 16.21 4.49
N GLU A 82 -0.67 17.16 3.63
CA GLU A 82 -1.88 17.98 3.79
C GLU A 82 -3.14 17.12 3.76
N SER A 83 -3.25 16.18 2.80
CA SER A 83 -4.37 15.24 2.70
C SER A 83 -4.46 14.33 3.92
N VAL A 84 -3.32 13.83 4.42
CA VAL A 84 -3.29 13.00 5.64
C VAL A 84 -3.70 13.80 6.88
N ALA A 85 -3.27 15.06 7.01
CA ALA A 85 -3.63 15.92 8.12
C ALA A 85 -5.14 16.21 8.18
N GLN A 86 -5.81 16.26 7.02
CA GLN A 86 -7.28 16.37 6.96
C GLN A 86 -7.99 15.10 7.46
N LEU A 87 -7.41 13.92 7.23
CA LEU A 87 -7.97 12.63 7.64
C LEU A 87 -7.79 12.38 9.14
N ASN A 88 -6.67 12.83 9.71
CA ASN A 88 -6.39 12.74 11.13
C ASN A 88 -5.64 14.00 11.60
N PRO A 89 -6.34 14.95 12.26
CA PRO A 89 -5.73 16.20 12.69
C PRO A 89 -4.74 16.04 13.85
N GLU A 90 -4.75 14.91 14.57
CA GLU A 90 -3.79 14.62 15.65
C GLU A 90 -2.50 13.98 15.11
N LEU A 91 -2.48 13.59 13.83
CA LEU A 91 -1.34 12.98 13.19
C LEU A 91 -0.24 14.04 13.02
N LYS A 92 0.78 13.98 13.88
CA LYS A 92 1.96 14.83 13.73
C LYS A 92 2.58 14.56 12.36
N PRO A 93 2.90 15.60 11.57
CA PRO A 93 3.57 15.39 10.29
C PRO A 93 4.85 14.61 10.57
N ALA A 94 5.01 13.48 9.87
CA ALA A 94 6.23 12.70 9.99
C ALA A 94 7.41 13.61 9.62
N PRO A 95 8.52 13.58 10.40
CA PRO A 95 9.69 14.38 10.06
C PRO A 95 10.08 14.06 8.62
N ASP A 96 10.39 15.09 7.85
CA ASP A 96 10.72 14.91 6.44
C ASP A 96 12.03 14.13 6.30
N ARG A 97 11.91 12.81 6.13
CA ARG A 97 13.04 11.90 5.96
C ARG A 97 13.56 11.85 4.53
N SER A 98 12.93 12.57 3.59
CA SER A 98 13.41 12.61 2.20
C SER A 98 14.85 13.15 2.12
N ALA A 99 15.23 14.06 3.03
CA ALA A 99 16.62 14.54 3.16
C ALA A 99 17.60 13.54 3.83
N GLN A 100 17.10 12.52 4.53
CA GLN A 100 17.91 11.55 5.29
C GLN A 100 18.22 10.27 4.50
N LEU A 101 17.52 10.05 3.37
CA LEU A 101 17.69 8.89 2.49
C LEU A 101 18.51 9.21 1.23
N LEU A 102 19.05 10.43 1.11
CA LEU A 102 20.06 10.74 0.09
C LEU A 102 21.30 9.87 0.38
N PRO A 103 21.85 9.16 -0.62
CA PRO A 103 23.09 8.42 -0.41
C PRO A 103 24.14 9.42 0.07
N ALA A 104 24.80 9.10 1.19
CA ALA A 104 26.02 9.79 1.57
C ALA A 104 26.99 9.64 0.38
N ALA A 105 27.19 10.74 -0.34
CA ALA A 105 28.16 10.82 -1.43
C ALA A 105 29.59 10.66 -0.90
#